data_AF-A0A7S1SDB8-F1
#
_entry.id   AF-A0A7S1SDB8-F1
#
_cell.length_a   1.000
_cell.length_b   1.000
_cell.length_c   1.000
_cell.angle_alpha   90.00
_cell.angle_beta   90.00
_cell.angle_gamma   90.00
#
_symmetry.space_group_name_H-M   'P 1'
#
loop_
_entity.id
_entity.type
_entity.pdbx_description
1 polymer ?
#
loop_
_entity_poly.entity_id
_entity_poly.type
_entity_poly.pdbx_seq_one_letter_code
_entity_poly.pdbx_strand_id
1 'polypeptide(L)'
;GEYNQVASLLVTTSHSSVKLLFSGNNAGEIQSGSSILAFLTYFALNVGLSGLPVPGGAFTATMLLGGLLGRSVGALCRDLGLARTVSGVYAIVGSAAMLCGFKQM
;
A
#
# COMPACT_ATOMS: atom_id res chain seq x y z
N GLY A 1 -24.80 4.24 2.89
CA GLY A 1 -23.79 4.95 3.68
C GLY A 1 -22.52 4.96 2.89
N GLU A 2 -21.89 6.12 2.72
CA GLU A 2 -20.61 6.23 2.01
C GLU A 2 -19.45 5.95 2.97
N TYR A 3 -18.46 5.18 2.53
CA TYR A 3 -17.28 4.84 3.31
C TYR A 3 -16.06 5.59 2.78
N ASN A 4 -15.36 6.31 3.67
CA ASN A 4 -14.10 6.95 3.30
C ASN A 4 -12.99 5.89 3.18
N GLN A 5 -12.42 5.80 1.99
CA GLN A 5 -11.41 4.80 1.64
C GLN A 5 -10.06 5.07 2.31
N VAL A 6 -9.71 6.34 2.53
CA VAL A 6 -8.52 6.72 3.30
C VAL A 6 -8.66 6.23 4.74
N ALA A 7 -9.83 6.43 5.34
CA ALA A 7 -10.11 5.99 6.71
C ALA A 7 -10.08 4.46 6.81
N SER A 8 -10.64 3.76 5.83
CA SER A 8 -10.62 2.30 5.81
C SER A 8 -9.22 1.71 5.64
N LEU A 9 -8.27 2.45 5.04
CA LEU A 9 -6.87 2.03 4.89
C LEU A 9 -6.00 2.40 6.10
N LEU A 10 -6.21 3.59 6.69
CA LEU A 10 -5.41 4.12 7.80
C LEU A 10 -5.86 3.61 9.19
N VAL A 11 -7.16 3.44 9.39
CA VAL A 11 -7.76 3.19 10.73
C VAL A 11 -7.98 1.69 10.97
N THR A 12 -7.94 0.86 9.94
CA THR A 12 -8.03 -0.60 10.11
C THR A 12 -6.69 -1.19 10.55
N THR A 13 -6.72 -2.44 11.01
CA THR A 13 -5.50 -3.15 11.38
C THR A 13 -4.63 -3.37 10.15
N SER A 14 -3.31 -3.26 10.31
CA SER A 14 -2.34 -3.39 9.21
C SER A 14 -2.53 -4.68 8.39
N HIS A 15 -2.86 -5.79 9.06
CA HIS A 15 -3.14 -7.06 8.41
C HIS A 15 -4.43 -7.03 7.55
N SER A 16 -5.46 -6.33 8.00
CA SER A 16 -6.69 -6.12 7.23
C SER A 16 -6.44 -5.16 6.05
N SER A 17 -5.65 -4.10 6.24
CA SER A 17 -5.25 -3.18 5.16
C SER A 17 -4.51 -3.90 4.04
N VAL A 18 -3.59 -4.82 4.37
CA VAL A 18 -2.85 -5.61 3.38
C VAL A 18 -3.79 -6.54 2.60
N LYS A 19 -4.74 -7.21 3.26
CA LYS A 19 -5.75 -8.03 2.57
C LYS A 19 -6.63 -7.19 1.65
N LEU A 20 -7.01 -5.99 2.08
CA LEU A 20 -7.78 -5.05 1.26
C LEU A 20 -6.98 -4.58 0.04
N LEU A 21 -5.66 -4.35 0.17
CA LEU A 21 -4.78 -3.99 -0.94
C LEU A 21 -4.64 -5.11 -1.97
N PHE A 22 -4.50 -6.36 -1.50
CA PHE A 22 -4.35 -7.55 -2.35
C PHE A 22 -5.65 -8.02 -2.98
N SER A 23 -6.80 -7.69 -2.38
CA SER A 23 -8.10 -7.94 -2.99
C SER A 23 -8.24 -7.12 -4.28
N GLY A 24 -8.01 -7.80 -5.40
CA GLY A 24 -8.05 -7.22 -6.75
C GLY A 24 -9.45 -6.80 -7.22
N ASN A 25 -10.49 -7.02 -6.41
CA ASN A 25 -11.88 -6.70 -6.74
C ASN A 25 -12.16 -5.18 -6.76
N ASN A 26 -11.29 -4.37 -6.17
CA ASN A 26 -11.47 -2.91 -6.11
C ASN A 26 -10.81 -2.23 -7.32
N ALA A 27 -11.10 -2.71 -8.54
CA ALA A 27 -10.53 -2.21 -9.80
C ALA A 27 -11.11 -0.84 -10.25
N GLY A 28 -11.97 -0.23 -9.43
CA GLY A 28 -12.57 1.09 -9.68
C GLY A 28 -12.95 1.88 -8.42
N GLU A 29 -12.86 1.32 -7.21
CA GLU A 29 -13.28 2.05 -6.01
C GLU A 29 -12.16 2.90 -5.42
N ILE A 30 -10.94 2.39 -5.24
CA ILE A 30 -9.88 3.18 -4.58
C ILE A 30 -9.34 4.24 -5.53
N GLN A 31 -9.69 5.50 -5.30
CA GLN A 31 -9.19 6.62 -6.10
C GLN A 31 -7.68 6.73 -5.98
N SER A 32 -6.97 6.89 -7.10
CA SER A 32 -5.50 6.95 -7.16
C SER A 32 -4.90 7.96 -6.17
N GLY A 33 -5.58 9.09 -5.95
CA GLY A 33 -5.18 10.10 -4.96
C GLY A 33 -5.23 9.61 -3.50
N SER A 34 -6.22 8.77 -3.14
CA SER A 34 -6.36 8.20 -1.79
C SER A 34 -5.22 7.25 -1.45
N SER A 35 -4.74 6.46 -2.41
CA SER A 35 -3.62 5.53 -2.20
C SER A 35 -2.30 6.26 -1.97
N ILE A 36 -2.07 7.37 -2.70
CA ILE A 36 -0.87 8.21 -2.54
C ILE A 36 -0.86 8.94 -1.20
N LEU A 37 -2.01 9.48 -0.77
CA LEU A 37 -2.13 10.13 0.53
C LEU A 37 -1.85 9.14 1.68
N ALA A 38 -2.41 7.93 1.58
CA ALA A 38 -2.16 6.86 2.55
C ALA A 38 -0.69 6.44 2.56
N PHE A 39 -0.06 6.34 1.39
CA PHE A 39 1.38 6.04 1.27
C PHE A 39 2.23 7.08 1.99
N LEU A 40 2.02 8.36 1.71
CA LEU A 40 2.81 9.45 2.29
C LEU A 40 2.68 9.48 3.82
N THR A 41 1.46 9.28 4.32
CA THR A 41 1.17 9.22 5.75
C THR A 41 1.89 8.04 6.40
N TYR A 42 1.73 6.82 5.88
CA TYR A 42 2.41 5.64 6.41
C TYR A 42 3.94 5.73 6.28
N PHE A 43 4.46 6.40 5.25
CA PHE A 43 5.89 6.56 5.05
C PHE A 43 6.50 7.46 6.14
N ALA A 44 5.88 8.62 6.38
CA ALA A 44 6.30 9.52 7.44
C ALA A 44 6.24 8.86 8.82
N LEU A 45 5.16 8.11 9.10
CA LEU A 45 5.04 7.35 10.36
C LEU A 45 6.12 6.27 10.47
N ASN A 46 6.39 5.50 9.41
CA ASN A 46 7.38 4.43 9.44
C ASN A 46 8.80 4.97 9.64
N VAL A 47 9.15 6.07 8.97
CA VAL A 47 10.44 6.76 9.17
C VAL A 47 10.55 7.29 10.60
N GLY A 48 9.50 7.92 11.12
CA GLY A 48 9.47 8.41 12.50
C GLY A 48 9.64 7.29 13.54
N LEU A 49 8.88 6.19 13.39
CA LEU A 49 8.94 5.05 14.30
C LEU A 49 10.27 4.29 14.24
N SER A 50 10.93 4.25 13.08
CA SER A 50 12.20 3.55 12.91
C SER A 50 13.35 4.13 13.74
N GLY A 51 13.25 5.40 14.15
CA GLY A 51 14.25 6.07 15.00
C GLY A 51 13.98 5.99 16.51
N LEU A 52 12.84 5.43 16.93
CA LEU A 52 12.48 5.32 18.34
C LEU A 52 13.01 4.01 18.96
N PRO A 53 13.48 4.03 20.23
CA PRO A 53 13.94 2.83 20.94
C PRO A 53 12.74 2.00 21.44
N VAL A 54 11.92 1.52 20.51
CA VAL A 54 10.73 0.71 20.76
C VAL A 54 10.90 -0.63 20.07
N PRO A 55 10.67 -1.77 20.74
CA PRO A 55 10.66 -3.08 20.11
C PRO A 55 9.48 -3.18 19.13
N GLY A 56 9.74 -2.97 17.84
CA GLY A 56 8.74 -2.95 16.78
C GLY A 56 9.18 -3.73 15.55
N GLY A 57 8.26 -4.49 14.96
CA GLY A 57 8.49 -5.22 13.72
C GLY A 57 8.27 -4.33 12.49
N ALA A 58 9.34 -3.90 11.82
CA ALA A 58 9.27 -3.09 10.60
C ALA A 58 8.74 -3.84 9.36
N PHE A 59 8.53 -5.16 9.46
CA PHE A 59 8.13 -6.02 8.34
C PHE A 59 6.75 -5.64 7.78
N THR A 60 5.73 -5.55 8.63
CA THR A 60 4.36 -5.28 8.16
C THR A 60 4.22 -3.87 7.60
N ALA A 61 4.90 -2.88 8.20
CA ALA A 61 4.86 -1.50 7.73
C ALA A 61 5.49 -1.34 6.34
N THR A 62 6.67 -1.93 6.12
CA THR A 62 7.35 -1.94 4.81
C THR A 62 6.58 -2.73 3.75
N MET A 63 5.96 -3.85 4.12
CA MET A 63 5.07 -4.61 3.24
C MET A 63 3.87 -3.79 2.77
N LEU A 64 3.23 -3.06 3.69
CA LEU A 64 2.05 -2.23 3.41
C LEU A 64 2.42 -1.01 2.55
N LEU A 65 3.55 -0.37 2.85
CA LEU A 65 4.13 0.70 2.03
C LEU A 65 4.39 0.24 0.59
N GLY A 66 4.99 -0.93 0.41
CA GLY A 66 5.27 -1.49 -0.91
C GLY A 66 4.00 -1.79 -1.68
N GLY A 67 2.94 -2.26 -1.00
CA GLY A 67 1.64 -2.53 -1.61
C GLY A 67 0.92 -1.27 -2.09
N LEU A 68 1.01 -0.19 -1.31
CA LEU A 68 0.49 1.13 -1.68
C LEU A 68 1.25 1.73 -2.87
N LEU A 69 2.58 1.61 -2.88
CA LEU A 69 3.40 2.04 -4.03
C LEU A 69 3.07 1.22 -5.28
N GLY A 70 3.02 -0.11 -5.15
CA GLY A 70 2.64 -1.00 -6.24
C GLY A 70 1.31 -0.59 -6.87
N ARG A 71 0.30 -0.33 -6.04
CA ARG A 71 -1.01 0.19 -6.49
C ARG A 71 -0.92 1.53 -7.21
N SER A 72 -0.12 2.48 -6.71
CA SER A 72 0.07 3.77 -7.38
C SER A 72 0.71 3.62 -8.77
N VAL A 73 1.70 2.72 -8.90
CA VAL A 73 2.32 2.39 -10.20
C VAL A 73 1.33 1.70 -11.13
N GLY A 74 0.51 0.78 -10.61
CA GLY A 74 -0.54 0.12 -11.38
C GLY A 74 -1.61 1.09 -11.89
N ALA A 75 -1.93 2.13 -11.13
CA ALA A 75 -2.83 3.20 -11.55
C ALA A 75 -2.20 4.05 -12.67
N LEU A 76 -0.92 4.40 -12.55
CA LEU A 76 -0.18 5.11 -13.61
C LEU A 76 -0.09 4.28 -14.90
N CYS A 77 0.21 2.98 -14.81
CA CYS A 77 0.19 2.07 -15.96
C CYS A 77 -1.19 2.00 -16.63
N ARG A 78 -2.28 2.14 -15.86
CA ARG A 78 -3.64 2.17 -16.40
C ARG A 78 -3.95 3.49 -17.11
N ASP A 79 -3.49 4.61 -16.57
CA ASP A 79 -3.59 5.93 -17.21
C ASP A 79 -2.84 5.97 -18.55
N LEU A 80 -1.71 5.26 -18.63
CA LEU A 80 -0.89 5.08 -19.83
C LEU A 80 -1.49 4.13 -20.89
N GLY A 81 -2.72 3.62 -20.68
CA GLY A 81 -3.44 2.83 -21.68
C GLY A 81 -3.14 1.34 -21.70
N LEU A 82 -2.44 0.77 -20.70
CA LEU A 82 -2.31 -0.68 -20.57
C LEU A 82 -3.64 -1.28 -20.06
N ALA A 83 -4.47 -1.71 -21.01
CA ALA A 83 -5.88 -2.10 -20.83
C ALA A 83 -6.14 -3.34 -19.93
N ARG A 84 -5.14 -3.91 -19.26
CA ARG A 84 -5.29 -5.14 -18.46
C ARG A 84 -4.51 -5.14 -17.14
N THR A 85 -4.45 -3.99 -16.48
CA THR A 85 -3.74 -3.87 -15.19
C THR A 85 -4.63 -4.25 -14.02
N VAL A 86 -4.37 -5.41 -13.40
CA VAL A 86 -4.98 -5.80 -12.12
C VAL A 86 -4.20 -5.13 -10.99
N SER A 87 -4.85 -4.17 -10.33
CA SER A 87 -4.25 -3.36 -9.27
C SER A 87 -3.75 -4.17 -8.07
N GLY A 88 -4.41 -5.30 -7.77
CA GLY A 88 -3.98 -6.24 -6.72
C GLY A 88 -2.65 -6.93 -7.03
N VAL A 89 -2.38 -7.28 -8.30
CA VAL A 89 -1.11 -7.92 -8.69
C VAL A 89 0.06 -6.96 -8.51
N TYR A 90 -0.13 -5.71 -8.93
CA TYR A 90 0.85 -4.65 -8.71
C TYR A 90 1.09 -4.37 -7.22
N ALA A 91 0.05 -4.45 -6.38
CA ALA A 91 0.22 -4.35 -4.93
C ALA A 91 1.11 -5.49 -4.38
N ILE A 92 0.86 -6.73 -4.79
CA ILE A 92 1.65 -7.89 -4.33
C ILE A 92 3.12 -7.77 -4.78
N VAL A 93 3.35 -7.40 -6.04
CA VAL A 93 4.71 -7.18 -6.58
C VAL A 93 5.42 -6.04 -5.85
N GLY A 94 4.72 -4.93 -5.59
CA GLY A 94 5.28 -3.78 -4.86
C GLY A 94 5.62 -4.13 -3.41
N SER A 95 4.76 -4.88 -2.71
CA SER A 95 5.04 -5.41 -1.37
C SER A 95 6.29 -6.30 -1.36
N ALA A 96 6.40 -7.23 -2.32
CA ALA A 96 7.56 -8.11 -2.43
C ALA A 96 8.86 -7.33 -2.70
N ALA A 97 8.82 -6.39 -3.66
CA ALA A 97 9.99 -5.57 -3.99
C ALA A 97 10.49 -4.74 -2.80
N MET A 98 9.59 -4.16 -2.01
CA MET A 98 9.97 -3.36 -0.84
C MET A 98 10.55 -4.22 0.28
N LEU A 99 10.00 -5.44 0.48
CA LEU A 99 10.54 -6.40 1.45
C LEU A 99 11.95 -6.87 1.04
N CYS A 100 12.15 -7.26 -0.22
CA CYS A 100 13.47 -7.63 -0.73
C CYS A 100 14.47 -6.46 -0.65
N GLY A 101 14.06 -5.23 -0.95
CA GLY A 101 14.93 -4.06 -0.88
C GLY A 101 15.33 -3.69 0.56
N PHE A 102 14.37 -3.69 1.49
CA PHE A 102 14.61 -3.22 2.86
C PHE A 102 15.27 -4.29 3.73
N LYS A 103 14.87 -5.56 3.57
CA LYS A 103 15.39 -6.66 4.39
C LYS A 103 16.45 -7.50 3.69
N GLN A 104 16.65 -7.35 2.38
CA GLN A 104 17.57 -8.19 1.57
C GLN A 104 17.37 -9.68 1.85
N MET A 105 16.11 -10.08 1.98
CA MET A 105 15.63 -11.44 2.25
C MET A 105 14.86 -11.98 1.05
#